data_AF-A0A4R2RIJ1-F1
#
_entry.id   AF-A0A4R2RIJ1-F1
#
_cell.length_a   1.000
_cell.length_b   1.000
_cell.length_c   1.000
_cell.angle_alpha   90.00
_cell.angle_beta   90.00
_cell.angle_gamma   90.00
#
_symmetry.space_group_name_H-M   'P 1'
#
loop_
_entity.id
_entity.type
_entity.pdbx_description
1 polymer ?
#
loop_
_entity_poly.entity_id
_entity_poly.type
_entity_poly.pdbx_seq_one_letter_code
_entity_poly.pdbx_strand_id
1 'polypeptide(L)' 'MAKYRVTTPNPTYSGVTDGVLFVIGEAIVEDEQKRFILVNDYGYACEPVEEVKQGESKKVKPAAQK' A
#
# COMPACT_ATOMS: atom_id res chain seq x y z
N MET A 1 -3.40 -0.67 18.40
CA MET A 1 -2.46 -1.42 17.53
C MET A 1 -2.04 -0.46 16.43
N ALA A 2 -0.74 -0.34 16.15
CA ALA A 2 -0.26 0.53 15.07
C ALA A 2 -0.76 -0.01 13.72
N LYS A 3 -1.25 0.87 12.85
CA LYS A 3 -1.67 0.51 11.49
C LYS A 3 -0.61 0.96 10.50
N TYR A 4 -0.26 0.11 9.55
CA TYR A 4 0.72 0.39 8.52
C TYR A 4 0.01 0.48 7.16
N ARG A 5 0.17 1.58 6.44
CA ARG A 5 -0.27 1.70 5.05
C ARG A 5 0.84 1.19 4.16
N VAL A 6 0.57 0.14 3.41
CA VAL A 6 1.49 -0.42 2.42
C VAL A 6 1.02 -0.01 1.03
N THR A 7 1.92 0.56 0.24
CA THR A 7 1.64 0.94 -1.15
C THR A 7 2.53 0.17 -2.12
N THR A 8 1.90 -0.42 -3.12
CA THR A 8 2.59 -1.14 -4.20
C THR A 8 3.09 -0.14 -5.24
N PRO A 9 4.13 -0.47 -6.02
CA PRO A 9 4.58 0.37 -7.13
C PRO A 9 3.54 0.50 -8.25
N ASN A 10 2.52 -0.37 -8.28
CA ASN A 10 1.45 -0.32 -9.27
C ASN A 10 0.18 0.34 -8.67
N PRO A 11 -0.12 1.60 -9.00
CA PRO A 11 -1.23 2.35 -8.42
C PRO A 11 -2.62 1.86 -8.87
N THR A 12 -2.70 0.96 -9.85
CA THR A 12 -3.98 0.36 -10.28
C THR A 12 -4.16 -1.06 -9.77
N TYR A 13 -3.16 -1.60 -9.05
CA TYR A 13 -3.21 -2.96 -8.54
C TYR A 13 -4.35 -3.12 -7.54
N SER A 14 -5.25 -4.04 -7.81
CA SER A 14 -6.32 -4.40 -6.89
C SER A 14 -6.33 -5.92 -6.80
N GLY A 15 -6.08 -6.46 -5.61
CA GLY A 15 -5.81 -7.88 -5.45
C GLY A 15 -5.44 -8.22 -4.01
N VAL A 16 -5.15 -9.50 -3.76
CA VAL A 16 -4.72 -9.98 -2.45
C VAL A 16 -3.28 -10.46 -2.55
N THR A 17 -2.40 -9.95 -1.69
CA THR A 17 -1.00 -10.38 -1.55
C THR A 17 -0.76 -10.79 -0.09
N ASP A 18 -0.24 -12.00 0.17
CA ASP A 18 0.01 -12.50 1.53
C ASP A 18 -1.18 -12.34 2.51
N GLY A 19 -2.40 -12.52 1.98
CA GLY A 19 -3.63 -12.34 2.75
C GLY A 19 -3.89 -10.89 3.18
N VAL A 20 -3.34 -9.92 2.46
CA VAL A 20 -3.59 -8.48 2.58
C VAL A 20 -4.31 -8.02 1.32
N LEU A 21 -5.47 -7.38 1.48
CA LEU A 21 -6.23 -6.81 0.38
C LEU A 21 -5.66 -5.44 0.00
N PHE A 22 -5.22 -5.33 -1.24
CA PHE A 22 -4.82 -4.10 -1.89
C PHE A 22 -5.95 -3.58 -2.78
N VAL A 23 -6.19 -2.28 -2.69
CA VAL A 23 -7.18 -1.55 -3.48
C VAL A 23 -6.48 -0.32 -4.04
N ILE A 24 -6.42 -0.21 -5.38
CA ILE A 24 -5.76 0.94 -6.07
C ILE A 24 -4.29 1.10 -5.61
N GLY A 25 -3.61 -0.03 -5.46
CA GLY A 25 -2.21 -0.10 -5.06
C GLY A 25 -1.96 0.13 -3.57
N GLU A 26 -3.01 0.19 -2.74
CA GLU A 26 -2.88 0.52 -1.31
C GLU A 26 -3.52 -0.54 -0.43
N ALA A 27 -2.88 -0.86 0.70
CA ALA A 27 -3.44 -1.73 1.72
C ALA A 27 -3.16 -1.22 3.13
N ILE A 28 -4.06 -1.55 4.06
CA ILE A 28 -3.85 -1.32 5.48
C ILE A 28 -3.52 -2.65 6.14
N VAL A 29 -2.41 -2.68 6.86
CA VAL A 29 -1.86 -3.85 7.52
C VAL A 29 -1.69 -3.53 9.00
N GLU A 30 -2.33 -4.33 9.86
CA GLU A 30 -2.24 -4.20 11.32
C GLU A 30 -1.15 -5.11 11.91
N ASP A 31 -0.62 -6.02 11.09
CA ASP A 31 0.35 -7.04 11.47
C ASP A 31 1.76 -6.66 11.00
N GLU A 32 2.70 -6.56 11.94
CA GLU A 32 4.07 -6.17 11.65
C GLU A 32 4.81 -7.22 10.80
N GLN A 33 4.49 -8.50 10.95
CA GLN A 33 5.12 -9.55 10.13
C GLN A 33 4.71 -9.41 8.67
N LYS A 34 3.42 -9.16 8.43
CA LYS A 34 2.91 -8.91 7.07
C LYS A 34 3.52 -7.66 6.46
N ARG A 35 3.63 -6.57 7.23
CA ARG A 35 4.34 -5.35 6.79
C ARG A 35 5.78 -5.70 6.39
N PHE A 36 6.49 -6.46 7.22
CA PHE A 36 7.87 -6.82 6.97
C PHE A 36 8.02 -7.62 5.66
N ILE A 37 7.19 -8.63 5.43
CA ILE A 37 7.19 -9.42 4.18
C ILE A 37 6.90 -8.52 2.97
N LEU A 38 5.87 -7.69 3.04
CA LEU A 38 5.50 -6.80 1.93
C LEU A 38 6.59 -5.76 1.59
N VAL A 39 7.32 -5.27 2.58
CA VAL A 39 8.39 -4.29 2.36
C VAL A 39 9.69 -4.97 1.95
N ASN A 40 10.09 -6.02 2.66
CA ASN A 40 11.39 -6.66 2.50
C ASN A 40 11.43 -7.66 1.33
N ASP A 41 10.36 -8.44 1.16
CA ASP A 41 10.28 -9.49 0.14
C ASP A 41 9.70 -8.94 -1.18
N TYR A 42 8.63 -8.14 -1.09
CA TYR A 42 7.97 -7.57 -2.28
C TYR A 42 8.48 -6.17 -2.67
N GLY A 43 9.26 -5.49 -1.83
CA GLY A 43 9.78 -4.16 -2.12
C GLY A 43 8.72 -3.05 -2.12
N TYR A 44 7.61 -3.23 -1.39
CA TYR A 44 6.56 -2.22 -1.29
C TYR A 44 6.94 -1.09 -0.33
N ALA A 45 6.34 0.08 -0.51
CA ALA A 45 6.51 1.20 0.40
C ALA A 45 5.59 1.03 1.62
N CYS A 46 6.06 1.41 2.81
CA CYS A 46 5.23 1.43 4.01
C CYS A 46 5.29 2.77 4.72
N GLU A 47 4.13 3.25 5.17
CA GLU A 47 4.00 4.44 5.99
C GLU A 47 3.23 4.10 7.28
N PRO A 48 3.72 4.50 8.46
CA PRO A 48 2.96 4.36 9.69
C PRO A 48 1.75 5.29 9.66
N VAL A 49 0.55 4.73 9.84
CA VAL A 49 -0.69 5.50 9.95
C VAL A 49 -0.99 5.68 11.43
N GLU A 50 -0.54 6.80 12.00
CA GLU A 50 -1.22 7.36 13.17
C GLU A 50 -2.61 7.78 12.69
N GLU A 51 -3.65 7.48 13.47
CA GLU A 51 -5.05 7.54 13.07
C GLU A 51 -5.50 9.00 12.77
N VAL A 52 -5.12 9.51 11.60
CA VAL A 52 -5.56 10.79 11.06
C VAL A 52 -6.12 10.49 9.68
N LYS A 53 -7.46 10.38 9.65
CA LYS A 53 -8.36 10.51 8.49
C LYS A 53 -7.75 10.18 7.11
N GLN A 54 -8.19 9.04 6.59
CA GLN A 54 -8.60 8.84 5.20
C GLN A 54 -8.48 10.10 4.31
N GLY A 55 -7.39 10.20 3.55
CA GLY A 55 -7.21 11.28 2.60
C GLY A 55 -5.74 11.50 2.24
N GLU A 56 -5.46 11.44 0.94
CA GLU A 56 -4.22 11.87 0.28
C GLU A 56 -3.07 10.84 0.25
N SER A 57 -2.93 10.21 -0.92
CA SER A 57 -1.65 10.26 -1.65
C SER A 57 -1.89 10.21 -3.16
N LYS A 58 -1.97 11.42 -3.71
CA LYS A 58 -1.37 11.88 -4.97
C LYS A 58 -1.35 10.90 -6.16
N LYS A 59 -2.27 11.17 -7.09
CA LYS A 59 -2.06 11.24 -8.56
C LYS A 59 -0.63 10.87 -9.03
N VAL A 60 -0.47 9.68 -9.58
CA VAL A 60 0.46 9.46 -10.72
C VAL A 60 -0.39 9.46 -11.99
N LYS A 61 -0.17 10.49 -12.81
CA LYS A 61 -0.76 10.64 -14.14
C LYS A 61 -0.40 9.39 -14.98
N PRO A 62 -1.32 8.81 -15.78
CA PRO A 62 -0.87 7.99 -16.90
C PRO A 62 -0.13 8.91 -17.87
N ALA A 63 1.18 8.69 -18.03
CA ALA A 63 1.96 9.37 -19.05
C ALA A 63 1.65 8.72 -20.41
N ALA A 64 0.99 9.52 -21.26
CA ALA A 64 1.14 9.64 -22.73
C ALA A 64 1.04 8.36 -23.60
N GLN A 65 -0.03 8.22 -24.40
CA GLN A 65 -0.16 8.69 -25.79
C GLN A 65 0.66 7.89 -26.83
N LYS A 66 -0.05 7.16 -27.70
CA LYS A 66 -0.06 7.45 -29.15
C LYS A 66 -1.27 6.84 -29.83
#